data_AF-A0A2D9P306-F1
#
_entry.id   AF-A0A2D9P306-F1
#
_cell.length_a   1.000
_cell.length_b   1.000
_cell.length_c   1.000
_cell.angle_alpha   90.00
_cell.angle_beta   90.00
_cell.angle_gamma   90.00
#
_symmetry.space_group_name_H-M   'P 1'
#
loop_
_entity.id
_entity.type
_entity.pdbx_description
1 polymer ?
#
loop_
_entity_poly.entity_id
_entity_poly.type
_entity_poly.pdbx_seq_one_letter_code
_entity_poly.pdbx_strand_id
1 'polypeptide(L)'
;GKIIEIEFLANLAYNKLPDSYRSWKSKESFSEDAYLGLWLAWLLWLRTPDMISQGIGGIARSGLFGPLIAILFLTLFILCAGFSIIILRNLALIFGPISRIFGEMSIGLRPRAWGIASTIFGLWILFSIIFGPLS
;
A
#
# COMPACT_ATOMS: atom_id res chain seq x y z
N GLY A 1 8.65 -3.14 -15.91
CA GLY A 1 8.49 -1.67 -15.89
C GLY A 1 8.44 -1.19 -14.47
N LYS A 2 8.78 0.08 -14.23
CA LYS A 2 8.90 0.69 -12.90
C LYS A 2 7.78 1.72 -12.72
N ILE A 3 7.24 1.84 -11.51
CA ILE A 3 6.26 2.89 -11.16
C ILE A 3 7.08 4.06 -10.59
N ILE A 4 7.10 5.19 -11.30
CA ILE A 4 7.99 6.31 -11.02
C ILE A 4 7.70 6.90 -9.64
N GLU A 5 6.43 7.01 -9.27
CA GLU A 5 5.96 7.54 -8.00
C GLU A 5 6.43 6.69 -6.82
N ILE A 6 6.35 5.36 -6.96
CA ILE A 6 6.78 4.42 -5.93
C ILE A 6 8.29 4.44 -5.78
N GLU A 7 9.05 4.47 -6.89
CA GLU A 7 10.51 4.60 -6.81
C GLU A 7 10.93 5.94 -6.19
N PHE A 8 10.26 7.04 -6.56
CA PHE A 8 10.55 8.34 -5.99
C PHE A 8 10.31 8.37 -4.48
N LEU A 9 9.15 7.90 -4.02
CA LEU A 9 8.80 7.85 -2.59
C LEU A 9 9.69 6.88 -1.81
N ALA A 10 9.97 5.69 -2.37
CA ALA A 10 10.87 4.72 -1.74
C ALA A 10 12.29 5.27 -1.62
N ASN A 11 12.78 5.99 -2.63
CA ASN A 11 14.10 6.61 -2.59
C ASN A 11 14.17 7.75 -1.56
N LEU A 12 13.13 8.58 -1.49
CA LEU A 12 13.04 9.67 -0.53
C LEU A 12 13.01 9.11 0.90
N ALA A 13 12.22 8.05 1.14
CA ALA A 13 12.18 7.35 2.42
C ALA A 13 13.54 6.73 2.77
N TYR A 14 14.17 6.01 1.83
CA TYR A 14 15.47 5.37 2.03
C TYR A 14 16.57 6.37 2.40
N ASN A 15 16.58 7.54 1.77
CA ASN A 15 17.58 8.57 2.03
C ASN A 15 17.47 9.21 3.42
N LYS A 16 16.30 9.11 4.07
CA LYS A 16 16.08 9.58 5.44
C LYS A 16 16.42 8.53 6.50
N LEU A 17 16.76 7.30 6.11
CA LEU A 17 17.12 6.24 7.05
C LEU A 17 18.54 6.43 7.60
N PRO A 18 18.82 5.97 8.83
CA PRO A 18 20.15 6.01 9.42
C PRO A 18 21.19 5.25 8.60
N ASP A 19 22.45 5.68 8.64
CA ASP A 19 23.55 5.05 7.92
C ASP A 19 23.71 3.57 8.26
N SER A 20 23.51 3.19 9.54
CA SER A 20 23.54 1.79 9.98
C SER A 20 22.50 0.90 9.28
N TYR A 21 21.37 1.46 8.85
CA TYR A 21 20.37 0.71 8.09
C TYR A 21 20.74 0.65 6.60
N ARG A 22 21.23 1.76 6.05
CA ARG A 22 21.65 1.85 4.64
C ARG A 22 22.86 0.98 4.33
N SER A 23 23.76 0.79 5.29
CA SER A 23 24.91 -0.12 5.14
C SER A 23 24.50 -1.59 5.13
N TRP A 24 23.40 -1.95 5.78
CA TRP A 24 22.88 -3.32 5.84
C TRP A 24 21.94 -3.66 4.67
N LYS A 25 21.15 -2.71 4.17
CA LYS A 25 20.17 -2.94 3.10
C LYS A 25 20.42 -2.03 1.90
N SER A 26 20.57 -2.65 0.72
CA SER A 26 20.67 -1.91 -0.53
C SER A 26 19.38 -1.18 -0.88
N LYS A 27 19.53 -0.11 -1.65
CA LYS A 27 18.43 0.71 -2.15
C LYS A 27 17.48 -0.08 -3.05
N GLU A 28 17.98 -0.98 -3.91
CA GLU A 28 17.09 -1.81 -4.75
C GLU A 28 16.24 -2.74 -3.88
N SER A 29 16.84 -3.41 -2.88
CA SER A 29 16.10 -4.31 -2.00
C SER A 29 15.01 -3.55 -1.24
N PHE A 30 15.30 -2.34 -0.75
CA PHE A 30 14.29 -1.49 -0.11
C PHE A 30 13.15 -1.12 -1.06
N SER A 31 13.45 -0.82 -2.33
CA SER A 31 12.42 -0.55 -3.32
C SER A 31 11.56 -1.77 -3.62
N GLU A 32 12.14 -2.97 -3.68
CA GLU A 32 11.40 -4.22 -3.86
C GLU A 32 10.40 -4.45 -2.73
N ASP A 33 10.75 -4.07 -1.50
CA ASP A 33 9.85 -4.15 -0.35
C ASP A 33 8.67 -3.19 -0.47
N ALA A 34 8.90 -1.99 -0.99
CA ALA A 34 7.83 -1.05 -1.27
C ALA A 34 6.86 -1.62 -2.31
N TYR A 35 7.37 -2.30 -3.35
CA TYR A 35 6.55 -2.99 -4.34
C TYR A 35 5.80 -4.20 -3.76
N LEU A 36 6.44 -5.02 -2.94
CA LEU A 36 5.79 -6.14 -2.26
C LEU A 36 4.69 -5.64 -1.31
N GLY A 37 4.96 -4.54 -0.63
CA GLY A 37 3.99 -3.88 0.22
C GLY A 37 2.76 -3.40 -0.53
N LEU A 38 2.99 -2.75 -1.67
CA LEU A 38 1.92 -2.33 -2.58
C LEU A 38 1.10 -3.52 -3.09
N TRP A 39 1.76 -4.64 -3.43
CA TRP A 39 1.09 -5.88 -3.84
C TRP A 39 0.22 -6.47 -2.73
N LEU A 40 0.73 -6.51 -1.50
CA LEU A 40 -0.02 -7.01 -0.36
C LEU A 40 -1.24 -6.13 -0.07
N ALA A 41 -1.09 -4.81 -0.16
CA ALA A 41 -2.19 -3.87 -0.01
C ALA A 41 -3.30 -4.14 -1.04
N TRP A 42 -2.93 -4.45 -2.30
CA TRP A 42 -3.88 -4.87 -3.33
C TRP A 42 -4.61 -6.17 -3.01
N LEU A 43 -3.91 -7.19 -2.51
CA LEU A 43 -4.53 -8.47 -2.13
C LEU A 43 -5.49 -8.30 -0.95
N LEU A 44 -5.11 -7.48 0.04
CA LEU A 44 -5.96 -7.15 1.17
C LEU A 44 -7.21 -6.38 0.73
N TRP A 45 -7.06 -5.47 -0.24
CA TRP A 45 -8.21 -4.78 -0.82
C TRP A 45 -9.13 -5.75 -1.58
N LEU A 46 -8.61 -6.63 -2.43
CA LEU A 46 -9.43 -7.63 -3.14
C LEU A 46 -10.20 -8.53 -2.16
N ARG A 47 -9.63 -8.81 -0.99
CA ARG A 47 -10.29 -9.58 0.07
C ARG A 47 -11.43 -8.79 0.73
N THR A 48 -11.24 -7.49 0.95
CA THR A 48 -12.19 -6.65 1.68
C THR A 48 -12.31 -5.28 1.01
N PRO A 49 -12.97 -5.19 -0.15
CA PRO A 49 -12.95 -3.99 -0.99
C PRO A 49 -13.59 -2.77 -0.32
N ASP A 50 -14.50 -3.03 0.63
CA ASP A 50 -15.23 -2.00 1.34
C ASP A 50 -14.50 -1.43 2.56
N MET A 51 -13.34 -1.99 2.93
CA MET A 51 -12.63 -1.58 4.15
C MET A 51 -12.26 -0.09 4.12
N ILE A 52 -11.83 0.41 2.96
CA ILE A 52 -11.43 1.82 2.79
C ILE A 52 -12.65 2.71 2.58
N SER A 53 -13.64 2.27 1.79
CA SER A 53 -14.84 3.06 1.49
C SER A 53 -15.75 3.20 2.72
N GLN A 54 -15.91 2.15 3.54
CA GLN A 54 -16.69 2.21 4.78
C GLN A 54 -15.91 2.92 5.88
N GLY A 55 -14.62 2.57 6.07
CA GLY A 55 -13.80 3.14 7.13
C GLY A 55 -13.54 4.64 6.96
N ILE A 56 -13.26 5.09 5.74
CA ILE A 56 -12.87 6.48 5.46
C ILE A 56 -14.06 7.27 4.90
N GLY A 57 -14.84 6.68 3.99
CA GLY A 57 -16.02 7.32 3.42
C GLY A 57 -17.15 7.52 4.42
N GLY A 58 -17.28 6.65 5.43
CA GLY A 58 -18.21 6.87 6.55
C GLY A 58 -17.80 8.06 7.41
N ILE A 59 -16.51 8.16 7.75
CA ILE A 59 -15.94 9.28 8.53
C ILE A 59 -15.99 10.58 7.74
N ALA A 60 -15.72 10.55 6.43
CA ALA A 60 -15.78 11.74 5.59
C ALA A 60 -17.18 12.38 5.57
N ARG A 61 -18.23 11.57 5.73
CA ARG A 61 -19.63 12.03 5.77
C ARG A 61 -20.15 12.35 7.17
N SER A 62 -19.37 12.14 8.24
CA SER A 62 -19.87 12.22 9.63
C SER A 62 -20.03 13.63 10.20
N GLY A 63 -19.86 14.68 9.39
CA GLY A 63 -20.10 16.07 9.77
C GLY A 63 -19.10 17.06 9.17
N LEU A 64 -19.12 18.31 9.63
CA LEU A 64 -18.29 19.41 9.08
C LEU A 64 -16.77 19.12 9.14
N PHE A 65 -16.31 18.46 10.21
CA PHE A 65 -14.90 18.05 10.37
C PHE A 65 -14.58 16.66 9.83
N GLY A 66 -15.60 15.93 9.33
CA GLY A 66 -15.47 14.57 8.83
C GLY A 66 -14.36 14.38 7.79
N PRO A 67 -14.27 15.22 6.73
CA PRO A 67 -13.22 15.11 5.72
C PRO A 67 -11.80 15.28 6.28
N LEU A 68 -11.59 16.17 7.26
CA LEU A 68 -10.28 16.35 7.88
C LEU A 68 -9.87 15.13 8.70
N ILE A 69 -10.82 14.57 9.46
CA ILE A 69 -10.60 13.34 10.25
C ILE A 69 -10.38 12.15 9.31
N ALA A 70 -11.08 12.09 8.18
CA ALA A 70 -10.91 11.05 7.17
C ALA A 70 -9.47 11.02 6.59
N ILE A 71 -8.85 12.17 6.34
CA ILE A 71 -7.45 12.26 5.89
C ILE A 71 -6.49 11.68 6.94
N LEU A 72 -6.73 11.97 8.22
CA LEU A 72 -5.94 11.43 9.33
C LEU A 72 -6.07 9.90 9.43
N PHE A 73 -7.29 9.37 9.30
CA PHE A 73 -7.54 7.92 9.30
C PHE A 73 -6.95 7.22 8.07
N LEU A 74 -6.99 7.88 6.89
CA LEU A 74 -6.33 7.38 5.68
C LEU A 74 -4.82 7.25 5.89
N THR A 75 -4.21 8.24 6.54
CA THR A 75 -2.78 8.22 6.89
C THR A 75 -2.46 7.08 7.85
N LEU A 76 -3.28 6.88 8.90
CA LEU A 76 -3.14 5.74 9.82
C LEU A 76 -3.26 4.40 9.10
N PHE A 77 -4.18 4.27 8.14
CA PHE A 77 -4.32 3.06 7.32
C PHE A 77 -3.05 2.75 6.53
N ILE A 78 -2.44 3.77 5.91
CA ILE A 78 -1.17 3.63 5.19
C ILE A 78 -0.06 3.17 6.13
N LEU A 79 0.03 3.75 7.34
CA LEU A 79 1.03 3.36 8.34
C LEU A 79 0.84 1.92 8.83
N CYS A 80 -0.40 1.52 9.16
CA CYS A 80 -0.72 0.15 9.58
C CYS A 80 -0.44 -0.89 8.50
N ALA A 81 -0.72 -0.56 7.24
CA ALA A 81 -0.35 -1.40 6.10
C ALA A 81 1.17 -1.55 6.00
N GLY A 82 1.91 -0.43 6.06
CA GLY A 82 3.37 -0.42 6.11
C GLY A 82 3.95 -1.30 7.23
N PHE A 83 3.37 -1.20 8.43
CA PHE A 83 3.80 -1.98 9.59
C PHE A 83 3.53 -3.49 9.41
N SER A 84 2.38 -3.84 8.84
CA SER A 84 2.02 -5.24 8.55
C SER A 84 3.00 -5.89 7.58
N ILE A 85 3.51 -5.14 6.59
CA ILE A 85 4.53 -5.61 5.66
C ILE A 85 5.87 -5.83 6.37
N ILE A 86 6.25 -4.93 7.27
CA ILE A 86 7.46 -5.11 8.09
C ILE A 86 7.34 -6.39 8.91
N ILE A 87 6.19 -6.67 9.54
CA ILE A 87 5.95 -7.92 10.28
C ILE A 87 6.04 -9.13 9.34
N LEU A 88 5.31 -9.11 8.22
CA LEU A 88 5.31 -10.21 7.25
C LEU A 88 6.70 -10.49 6.71
N ARG A 89 7.53 -9.46 6.57
CA ARG A 89 8.91 -9.65 6.14
C ARG A 89 9.79 -10.23 7.23
N ASN A 90 9.64 -9.80 8.47
CA ASN A 90 10.34 -10.45 9.59
C ASN A 90 9.93 -11.93 9.68
N LEU A 91 8.67 -12.26 9.42
CA LEU A 91 8.21 -13.64 9.26
C LEU A 91 8.84 -14.31 8.03
N ALA A 92 8.87 -13.63 6.89
CA ALA A 92 9.44 -14.18 5.65
C ALA A 92 10.95 -14.45 5.75
N LEU A 93 11.69 -13.67 6.54
CA LEU A 93 13.10 -13.94 6.87
C LEU A 93 13.27 -15.25 7.65
N ILE A 94 12.27 -15.66 8.43
CA ILE A 94 12.22 -16.96 9.10
C ILE A 94 11.90 -18.08 8.09
N PHE A 95 11.07 -17.80 7.07
CA PHE A 95 10.66 -18.77 6.04
C PHE A 95 11.56 -18.85 4.80
N GLY A 96 12.61 -18.04 4.70
CA GLY A 96 13.67 -18.11 3.70
C GLY A 96 13.19 -18.15 2.22
N PRO A 97 13.23 -19.31 1.52
CA PRO A 97 13.07 -19.40 0.06
C PRO A 97 11.71 -18.94 -0.50
N ILE A 98 10.63 -19.04 0.29
CA ILE A 98 9.27 -18.70 -0.16
C ILE A 98 9.16 -17.21 -0.51
N SER A 99 9.90 -16.35 0.20
CA SER A 99 9.91 -14.90 -0.05
C SER A 99 10.45 -14.53 -1.44
N ARG A 100 11.40 -15.31 -1.96
CA ARG A 100 12.06 -15.08 -3.25
C ARG A 100 11.10 -15.33 -4.41
N ILE A 101 10.25 -16.36 -4.30
CA ILE A 101 9.23 -16.70 -5.29
C ILE A 101 8.16 -15.61 -5.39
N PHE A 102 7.70 -15.07 -4.26
CA PHE A 102 6.76 -13.94 -4.24
C PHE A 102 7.39 -12.64 -4.77
N GLY A 103 8.69 -12.42 -4.49
CA GLY A 103 9.48 -11.34 -5.09
C GLY A 103 9.54 -11.41 -6.61
N GLU A 104 9.74 -12.61 -7.17
CA GLU A 104 9.80 -12.82 -8.62
C GLU A 104 8.44 -12.69 -9.32
N MET A 105 7.33 -13.06 -8.67
CA MET A 105 5.99 -12.78 -9.22
C MET A 105 5.68 -11.27 -9.27
N SER A 106 6.16 -10.49 -8.30
CA SER A 106 6.03 -9.03 -8.28
C SER A 106 6.71 -8.36 -9.47
N ILE A 107 7.67 -9.02 -10.13
CA ILE A 107 8.45 -8.48 -11.25
C ILE A 107 7.67 -8.42 -12.58
N GLY A 108 6.70 -9.31 -12.79
CA GLY A 108 6.07 -9.53 -14.11
C GLY A 108 4.96 -8.56 -14.51
N LEU A 109 4.18 -8.04 -13.55
CA LEU A 109 2.91 -7.33 -13.82
C LEU A 109 2.98 -5.78 -13.70
N ARG A 110 4.21 -5.24 -13.56
CA ARG A 110 4.50 -4.03 -12.78
C ARG A 110 3.80 -2.69 -13.10
N PRO A 111 3.61 -2.20 -14.34
CA PRO A 111 3.07 -0.84 -14.52
C PRO A 111 1.64 -0.77 -15.09
N ARG A 112 1.33 -1.61 -16.10
CA ARG A 112 0.07 -1.50 -16.85
C ARG A 112 -1.12 -2.02 -16.06
N ALA A 113 -0.97 -3.18 -15.40
CA ALA A 113 -2.00 -3.69 -14.50
C ALA A 113 -2.25 -2.73 -13.34
N TRP A 114 -1.21 -2.04 -12.88
CA TRP A 114 -1.30 -1.09 -11.76
C TRP A 114 -2.09 0.18 -12.10
N GLY A 115 -1.83 0.80 -13.26
CA GLY A 115 -2.61 1.98 -13.69
C GLY A 115 -4.10 1.66 -13.86
N ILE A 116 -4.41 0.50 -14.44
CA ILE A 116 -5.79 0.02 -14.60
C ILE A 116 -6.41 -0.29 -13.24
N ALA A 117 -5.71 -1.01 -12.37
CA ALA A 117 -6.19 -1.33 -11.03
C ALA A 117 -6.47 -0.06 -10.21
N SER A 118 -5.54 0.90 -10.20
CA SER A 118 -5.70 2.17 -9.48
C SER A 118 -6.87 3.01 -10.01
N THR A 119 -7.11 2.95 -11.32
CA THR A 119 -8.27 3.62 -11.94
C THR A 119 -9.57 2.95 -11.51
N ILE A 120 -9.64 1.61 -11.55
CA ILE A 120 -10.81 0.85 -11.10
C ILE A 120 -11.09 1.11 -9.62
N PHE A 121 -10.04 1.15 -8.80
CA PHE A 121 -10.14 1.44 -7.37
C PHE A 121 -10.60 2.86 -7.08
N GLY A 122 -10.04 3.86 -7.78
CA GLY A 122 -10.47 5.25 -7.66
C GLY A 122 -11.95 5.41 -8.04
N LEU A 123 -12.38 4.75 -9.12
CA LEU A 123 -13.77 4.72 -9.53
C LEU A 123 -14.65 4.01 -8.49
N TRP A 124 -14.24 2.85 -7.98
CA TRP A 124 -14.97 2.11 -6.95
C TRP A 124 -15.18 2.94 -5.69
N ILE A 125 -14.12 3.55 -5.16
CA ILE A 125 -14.20 4.42 -3.99
C ILE A 125 -15.11 5.61 -4.26
N LEU A 126 -14.96 6.26 -5.42
CA LEU A 126 -15.80 7.40 -5.79
C LEU A 126 -17.28 6.99 -5.85
N PHE A 127 -17.58 5.84 -6.45
CA PHE A 127 -18.93 5.29 -6.47
C PHE A 127 -19.44 4.97 -5.05
N SER A 128 -18.66 4.30 -4.20
CA SER A 128 -19.06 4.02 -2.82
C SER A 128 -19.26 5.29 -1.98
N ILE A 129 -18.47 6.35 -2.23
CA ILE A 129 -18.59 7.66 -1.57
C ILE A 129 -19.75 8.50 -2.14
N ILE A 130 -20.23 8.22 -3.34
CA ILE A 130 -21.44 8.89 -3.87
C ILE A 130 -22.69 8.14 -3.40
N PHE A 131 -22.74 6.82 -3.60
CA PHE A 131 -23.96 6.03 -3.38
C PHE A 131 -24.20 5.61 -1.93
N GLY A 132 -23.19 5.70 -1.06
CA GLY A 132 -23.31 5.26 0.33
C GLY A 132 -23.33 3.74 0.45
N PRO A 133 -23.29 3.18 1.67
CA PRO A 133 -23.60 1.77 1.86
C PRO A 133 -25.03 1.55 1.34
N LEU A 134 -25.16 0.74 0.30
CA LEU A 134 -26.47 0.24 -0.13
C LEU A 134 -26.95 -0.68 1.01
N SER A 135 -27.77 -0.12 1.89
CA SER A 135 -28.48 -0.84 2.95
C SER A 135 -29.45 -1.85 2.34
#